data_AF-A0A6P2D3W8-F1
#
_entry.id   AF-A0A6P2D3W8-F1
#
_cell.length_a   1.000
_cell.length_b   1.000
_cell.length_c   1.000
_cell.angle_alpha   90.00
_cell.angle_beta   90.00
_cell.angle_gamma   90.00
#
_symmetry.space_group_name_H-M   'P 1'
#
loop_
_entity.id
_entity.type
_entity.pdbx_description
1 polymer ?
#
loop_
_entity_poly.entity_id
_entity_poly.type
_entity_poly.pdbx_seq_one_letter_code
_entity_poly.pdbx_strand_id
1 'polypeptide(L)'
;MLLSTAFAILLGTQVLPPGFVSTPGTRLQPAQPANSPQSFSLKDGDRIVWLGNTLVEREQRYGYWETALIAANADKNITVRNLGWSGDTVFGDARAGFDNAAKGYERTVSLTLELKPTVIFVNFGSNEAFEGKEGLPKFEKGLEKLLDSLKPANARVFLFSPIPVEKSTSLPDPKALNDKLALYSGAIKEIAEKRGLSLVDLFRDFQNIRSAGPFTDNGIHLTEAGYKQFTPFFTNSLAQPGTVVSEEKLEPLRQAIIAKNEQFFNKWRPQNETYLFGFRKHEQGKNAKEIVEFDPFIAKAEEEIAKIRKSLNK
;
A
#
# COMPACT_ATOMS: atom_id res chain seq x y z
N MET A 1 -42.99 50.38 48.21
CA MET A 1 -42.20 49.81 49.33
C MET A 1 -41.05 49.05 48.71
N LEU A 2 -39.93 49.75 48.44
CA LEU A 2 -38.69 49.84 49.24
C LEU A 2 -37.80 48.59 48.96
N LEU A 3 -36.55 48.63 48.51
CA LEU A 3 -35.51 49.63 48.14
C LEU A 3 -34.51 48.80 47.28
N SER A 4 -34.14 49.21 46.07
CA SER A 4 -32.98 50.05 45.71
C SER A 4 -31.63 49.64 46.33
N THR A 5 -30.67 49.26 45.47
CA THR A 5 -29.29 49.75 45.55
C THR A 5 -28.61 49.62 44.18
N ALA A 6 -28.40 50.76 43.55
CA ALA A 6 -27.49 50.98 42.44
C ALA A 6 -26.06 51.17 42.98
N PHE A 7 -25.04 50.79 42.19
CA PHE A 7 -23.69 51.29 42.37
C PHE A 7 -23.12 51.71 41.01
N ALA A 8 -23.04 53.02 40.84
CA ALA A 8 -22.21 53.69 39.84
C ALA A 8 -20.91 54.08 40.54
N ILE A 9 -19.75 53.74 39.97
CA ILE A 9 -18.45 54.31 40.37
C ILE A 9 -17.65 54.69 39.12
N LEU A 10 -17.47 56.01 39.02
CA LEU A 10 -16.38 56.83 38.53
C LEU A 10 -15.57 56.42 37.30
N LEU A 11 -15.70 57.28 36.29
CA LEU A 11 -14.69 57.60 35.30
C LEU A 11 -13.38 58.07 35.97
N GLY A 12 -12.31 57.30 35.79
CA GLY A 12 -10.94 57.72 36.00
C GLY A 12 -10.22 57.82 34.65
N THR A 13 -9.94 59.05 34.22
CA THR A 13 -9.09 59.36 33.07
C THR A 13 -7.64 58.97 33.38
N GLN A 14 -7.15 57.86 32.81
CA GLN A 14 -5.71 57.61 32.75
C GLN A 14 -5.14 58.17 31.44
N VAL A 15 -4.29 59.18 31.61
CA VAL A 15 -3.43 59.75 30.59
C VAL A 15 -2.40 58.69 30.18
N LEU A 16 -2.33 58.41 28.88
CA LEU A 16 -1.35 57.51 28.26
C LEU A 16 0.07 58.09 28.39
N PRO A 17 1.09 57.29 28.77
CA PRO A 17 2.48 57.66 28.56
C PRO A 17 2.83 57.58 27.05
N PRO A 18 3.60 58.53 26.49
CA PRO A 18 4.00 58.49 25.11
C PRO A 18 5.16 57.51 24.93
N GLY A 19 5.05 56.64 23.93
CA GLY A 19 6.18 55.87 23.42
C GLY A 19 6.01 54.37 23.55
N PHE A 20 5.27 53.78 22.61
CA PHE A 20 5.68 52.50 22.05
C PHE A 20 5.51 52.60 20.53
N VAL A 21 6.65 52.42 19.86
CA VAL A 21 6.78 52.33 18.42
C VAL A 21 5.88 51.20 17.92
N SER A 22 5.06 51.50 16.92
CA SER A 22 4.32 50.51 16.12
C SER A 22 5.28 49.42 15.64
N THR A 23 5.23 48.24 16.26
CA THR A 23 5.72 47.03 15.60
C THR A 23 4.69 46.66 14.54
N PRO A 24 5.09 46.50 13.26
CA PRO A 24 4.17 46.00 12.25
C PRO A 24 3.68 44.64 12.72
N GLY A 25 2.37 44.54 12.91
CA GLY A 25 1.71 43.30 13.27
C GLY A 25 2.18 42.18 12.34
N THR A 26 2.55 41.05 12.93
CA THR A 26 2.86 39.83 12.21
C THR A 26 1.72 39.56 11.24
N ARG A 27 1.94 39.87 9.95
CA ARG A 27 1.13 39.31 8.88
C ARG A 27 1.11 37.81 9.13
N LEU A 28 -0.06 37.27 9.42
CA LEU A 28 -0.28 35.83 9.34
C LEU A 28 0.28 35.42 7.97
N GLN A 29 1.40 34.69 7.99
CA GLN A 29 1.93 34.09 6.79
C GLN A 29 0.79 33.25 6.21
N PRO A 30 0.48 33.37 4.91
CA PRO A 30 -0.38 32.39 4.27
C PRO A 30 0.20 31.01 4.62
N ALA A 31 -0.67 30.11 5.08
CA ALA A 31 -0.30 28.75 5.43
C ALA A 31 0.64 28.22 4.34
N GLN A 32 1.80 27.70 4.76
CA GLN A 32 2.68 26.97 3.85
C GLN A 32 1.80 26.02 3.04
N PRO A 33 1.91 26.01 1.69
CA PRO A 33 1.19 25.02 0.91
C PRO A 33 1.52 23.66 1.51
N ALA A 34 0.46 22.88 1.80
CA ALA A 34 0.59 21.51 2.26
C ALA A 34 1.71 20.84 1.46
N ASN A 35 2.69 20.26 2.16
CA ASN A 35 3.79 19.54 1.53
C ASN A 35 3.23 18.75 0.37
N SER A 36 3.72 19.04 -0.84
CA SER A 36 3.35 18.26 -2.01
C SER A 36 3.49 16.79 -1.64
N PRO A 37 2.49 15.93 -1.95
CA PRO A 37 2.57 14.51 -1.62
C PRO A 37 3.94 14.02 -2.08
N GLN A 38 4.69 13.38 -1.17
CA GLN A 38 6.08 13.02 -1.39
C GLN A 38 6.19 12.44 -2.81
N SER A 39 6.88 13.16 -3.69
CA SER A 39 6.99 12.76 -5.10
C SER A 39 7.55 11.34 -5.11
N PHE A 40 6.80 10.40 -5.67
CA PHE A 40 7.23 9.01 -5.72
C PHE A 40 8.51 8.94 -6.56
N SER A 41 9.62 8.64 -5.88
CA SER A 41 10.91 8.42 -6.53
C SER A 41 11.60 7.26 -5.85
N LEU A 42 12.02 6.27 -6.63
CA LEU A 42 12.85 5.19 -6.12
C LEU A 42 14.32 5.61 -6.11
N LYS A 43 15.06 5.05 -5.17
CA LYS A 43 16.49 5.24 -4.97
C LYS A 43 17.21 3.95 -5.35
N ASP A 44 18.46 4.07 -5.78
CA ASP A 44 19.32 2.90 -5.95
C ASP A 44 19.44 2.14 -4.63
N GLY A 45 19.31 0.81 -4.68
CA GLY A 45 19.32 -0.06 -3.51
C GLY A 45 17.98 -0.18 -2.78
N ASP A 46 16.88 0.36 -3.32
CA ASP A 46 15.57 0.24 -2.69
C ASP A 46 15.08 -1.21 -2.58
N ARG A 47 14.61 -1.55 -1.38
CA ARG A 47 13.96 -2.84 -1.07
C ARG A 47 12.48 -2.58 -0.84
N ILE A 48 11.70 -2.96 -1.82
CA ILE A 48 10.26 -2.74 -1.88
C ILE A 48 9.56 -3.96 -1.31
N VAL A 49 8.65 -3.74 -0.36
CA VAL A 49 7.72 -4.77 0.10
C VAL A 49 6.29 -4.36 -0.27
N TRP A 50 5.54 -5.29 -0.87
CA TRP A 50 4.12 -5.13 -1.13
C TRP A 50 3.30 -5.88 -0.10
N LEU A 51 2.44 -5.15 0.61
CA LEU A 51 1.46 -5.69 1.54
C LEU A 51 0.06 -5.43 1.03
N GLY A 52 -0.77 -6.46 1.10
CA GLY A 52 -2.18 -6.32 0.80
C GLY A 52 -2.89 -7.64 0.68
N ASN A 53 -4.09 -7.57 0.15
CA ASN A 53 -4.93 -8.74 -0.05
C ASN A 53 -4.72 -9.40 -1.42
N THR A 54 -5.77 -10.01 -1.98
CA THR A 54 -5.75 -10.71 -3.27
C THR A 54 -5.23 -9.87 -4.45
N LEU A 55 -5.47 -8.54 -4.46
CA LEU A 55 -4.92 -7.66 -5.51
C LEU A 55 -3.39 -7.64 -5.48
N VAL A 56 -2.80 -7.59 -4.29
CA VAL A 56 -1.35 -7.67 -4.16
C VAL A 56 -0.87 -9.10 -4.40
N GLU A 57 -1.54 -10.11 -3.83
CA GLU A 57 -1.09 -11.50 -4.01
C GLU A 57 -1.10 -11.94 -5.46
N ARG A 58 -2.10 -11.59 -6.27
CA ARG A 58 -2.14 -12.05 -7.68
C ARG A 58 -1.09 -11.36 -8.55
N GLU A 59 -0.66 -10.15 -8.20
CA GLU A 59 0.38 -9.45 -8.95
C GLU A 59 1.70 -10.25 -9.01
N GLN A 60 2.08 -10.99 -7.96
CA GLN A 60 3.29 -11.84 -8.04
C GLN A 60 3.19 -12.97 -9.10
N ARG A 61 1.96 -13.38 -9.47
CA ARG A 61 1.73 -14.43 -10.48
C ARG A 61 1.78 -13.88 -11.90
N TYR A 62 1.44 -12.59 -12.09
CA TYR A 62 1.35 -11.98 -13.42
C TYR A 62 2.51 -11.02 -13.72
N GLY A 63 3.03 -10.32 -12.71
CA GLY A 63 4.28 -9.57 -12.73
C GLY A 63 4.29 -8.26 -13.52
N TYR A 64 3.13 -7.74 -13.95
CA TYR A 64 3.09 -6.58 -14.84
C TYR A 64 3.50 -5.27 -14.16
N TRP A 65 3.01 -5.01 -12.95
CA TRP A 65 3.33 -3.81 -12.19
C TRP A 65 4.79 -3.80 -11.75
N GLU A 66 5.31 -4.96 -11.33
CA GLU A 66 6.72 -5.07 -10.93
C GLU A 66 7.63 -4.84 -12.14
N THR A 67 7.29 -5.45 -13.29
CA THR A 67 8.01 -5.26 -14.54
C THR A 67 8.03 -3.80 -14.95
N ALA A 68 6.88 -3.14 -14.94
CA ALA A 68 6.78 -1.74 -15.32
C ALA A 68 7.54 -0.81 -14.36
N LEU A 69 7.53 -1.10 -13.06
CA LEU A 69 8.28 -0.35 -12.07
C LEU A 69 9.79 -0.48 -12.24
N ILE A 70 10.27 -1.71 -12.50
CA ILE A 70 11.68 -1.99 -12.78
C ILE A 70 12.11 -1.37 -14.11
N ALA A 71 11.28 -1.44 -15.15
CA ALA A 71 11.57 -0.84 -16.44
C ALA A 71 11.67 0.68 -16.36
N ALA A 72 10.78 1.33 -15.61
CA ALA A 72 10.81 2.79 -15.38
C ALA A 72 12.01 3.24 -14.54
N ASN A 73 12.65 2.32 -13.83
CA ASN A 73 13.81 2.57 -12.97
C ASN A 73 15.01 1.69 -13.37
N ALA A 74 15.18 1.48 -14.67
CA ALA A 74 16.17 0.55 -15.19
C ALA A 74 17.62 0.91 -14.83
N ASP A 75 17.88 2.16 -14.45
CA ASP A 75 19.15 2.64 -13.91
C ASP A 75 19.43 2.17 -12.46
N LYS A 76 18.38 1.86 -11.67
CA LYS A 76 18.47 1.61 -10.22
C LYS A 76 18.37 0.14 -9.86
N ASN A 77 19.22 -0.32 -8.95
CA ASN A 77 19.14 -1.63 -8.35
C ASN A 77 18.04 -1.69 -7.29
N ILE A 78 16.82 -2.00 -7.72
CA ILE A 78 15.65 -2.17 -6.84
C ILE A 78 15.27 -3.64 -6.75
N THR A 79 14.80 -4.08 -5.57
CA THR A 79 14.27 -5.43 -5.37
C THR A 79 12.85 -5.36 -4.84
N VAL A 80 11.98 -6.28 -5.26
CA VAL A 80 10.57 -6.32 -4.82
C VAL A 80 10.24 -7.66 -4.16
N ARG A 81 9.55 -7.60 -3.03
CA ARG A 81 9.05 -8.77 -2.30
C ARG A 81 7.55 -8.62 -2.05
N ASN A 82 6.78 -9.57 -2.56
CA ASN A 82 5.33 -9.58 -2.46
C ASN A 82 4.89 -10.44 -1.26
N LEU A 83 4.30 -9.80 -0.26
CA LEU A 83 3.72 -10.42 0.94
C LEU A 83 2.18 -10.35 0.92
N GLY A 84 1.57 -10.28 -0.27
CA GLY A 84 0.12 -10.30 -0.43
C GLY A 84 -0.49 -11.63 0.02
N TRP A 85 -1.70 -11.56 0.60
CA TRP A 85 -2.43 -12.74 1.08
C TRP A 85 -3.93 -12.61 0.81
N SER A 86 -4.51 -13.57 0.10
CA SER A 86 -5.90 -13.54 -0.35
C SER A 86 -6.85 -13.56 0.84
N GLY A 87 -7.85 -12.67 0.81
CA GLY A 87 -8.80 -12.50 1.91
C GLY A 87 -8.24 -11.77 3.14
N ASP A 88 -6.98 -11.31 3.11
CA ASP A 88 -6.37 -10.62 4.24
C ASP A 88 -6.93 -9.21 4.47
N THR A 89 -6.76 -8.71 5.69
CA THR A 89 -7.19 -7.39 6.14
C THR A 89 -6.04 -6.70 6.88
N VAL A 90 -6.21 -5.43 7.27
CA VAL A 90 -5.25 -4.72 8.14
C VAL A 90 -5.01 -5.41 9.50
N PHE A 91 -5.84 -6.40 9.87
CA PHE A 91 -5.73 -7.16 11.12
C PHE A 91 -4.89 -8.45 10.99
N GLY A 92 -4.61 -8.92 9.77
CA GLY A 92 -3.75 -10.10 9.56
C GLY A 92 -4.39 -11.44 9.95
N ASP A 93 -5.71 -11.49 10.18
CA ASP A 93 -6.40 -12.69 10.69
C ASP A 93 -6.19 -13.91 9.78
N ALA A 94 -6.16 -13.69 8.46
CA ALA A 94 -5.96 -14.75 7.47
C ALA A 94 -4.59 -15.44 7.59
N ARG A 95 -3.63 -14.80 8.27
CA ARG A 95 -2.27 -15.31 8.48
C ARG A 95 -2.09 -16.06 9.80
N ALA A 96 -3.11 -16.09 10.65
CA ALA A 96 -3.06 -16.79 11.93
C ALA A 96 -3.02 -18.32 11.76
N GLY A 97 -3.59 -18.85 10.67
CA GLY A 97 -3.65 -20.29 10.45
C GLY A 97 -4.44 -20.99 11.56
N PHE A 98 -3.74 -21.74 12.41
CA PHE A 98 -4.31 -22.43 13.57
C PHE A 98 -4.04 -21.71 14.91
N ASP A 99 -3.35 -20.57 14.88
CA ASP A 99 -3.16 -19.70 16.03
C ASP A 99 -4.29 -18.65 16.14
N ASN A 100 -4.19 -17.75 17.12
CA ASN A 100 -5.15 -16.66 17.30
C ASN A 100 -4.86 -15.44 16.40
N ALA A 101 -5.84 -14.55 16.26
CA ALA A 101 -5.76 -13.31 15.47
C ALA A 101 -4.52 -12.46 15.77
N ALA A 102 -4.10 -12.37 17.05
CA ALA A 102 -2.93 -11.59 17.44
C ALA A 102 -1.63 -12.15 16.81
N LYS A 103 -1.53 -13.47 16.66
CA LYS A 103 -0.41 -14.13 15.97
C LYS A 103 -0.44 -13.91 14.47
N GLY A 104 -1.62 -13.84 13.85
CA GLY A 104 -1.76 -13.43 12.46
C GLY A 104 -1.22 -12.01 12.22
N TYR A 105 -1.63 -11.05 13.07
CA TYR A 105 -1.12 -9.69 13.03
C TYR A 105 0.39 -9.59 13.26
N GLU A 106 0.91 -10.28 14.30
CA GLU A 106 2.35 -10.34 14.60
C GLU A 106 3.13 -10.83 13.38
N ARG A 107 2.63 -11.88 12.70
CA ARG A 107 3.24 -12.43 11.49
C ARG A 107 3.24 -11.45 10.33
N THR A 108 2.16 -10.68 10.11
CA THR A 108 2.14 -9.63 9.08
C THR A 108 3.28 -8.63 9.28
N VAL A 109 3.46 -8.17 10.53
CA VAL A 109 4.49 -7.19 10.89
C VAL A 109 5.88 -7.81 10.80
N SER A 110 6.10 -8.99 11.40
CA SER A 110 7.43 -9.61 11.47
C SER A 110 7.97 -9.95 10.07
N LEU A 111 7.17 -10.59 9.22
CA LEU A 111 7.57 -10.92 7.83
C LEU A 111 7.95 -9.66 7.05
N THR A 112 7.25 -8.55 7.29
CA THR A 112 7.55 -7.28 6.63
C THR A 112 8.89 -6.73 7.11
N LEU A 113 9.10 -6.65 8.43
CA LEU A 113 10.30 -6.07 9.02
C LEU A 113 11.56 -6.91 8.74
N GLU A 114 11.44 -8.25 8.69
CA GLU A 114 12.52 -9.18 8.37
C GLU A 114 13.13 -8.96 6.98
N LEU A 115 12.32 -8.50 6.02
CA LEU A 115 12.78 -8.14 4.67
C LEU A 115 13.53 -6.80 4.62
N LYS A 116 13.59 -6.08 5.75
CA LYS A 116 14.28 -4.79 5.92
C LYS A 116 13.91 -3.78 4.82
N PRO A 117 12.61 -3.54 4.54
CA PRO A 117 12.19 -2.68 3.44
C PRO A 117 12.72 -1.25 3.62
N THR A 118 13.01 -0.59 2.50
CA THR A 118 13.18 0.88 2.43
C THR A 118 11.94 1.56 1.87
N VAL A 119 11.06 0.79 1.22
CA VAL A 119 9.79 1.20 0.66
C VAL A 119 8.74 0.13 0.97
N ILE A 120 7.57 0.54 1.47
CA ILE A 120 6.43 -0.36 1.72
C ILE A 120 5.22 0.19 0.98
N PHE A 121 4.61 -0.65 0.14
CA PHE A 121 3.29 -0.37 -0.40
C PHE A 121 2.25 -1.13 0.41
N VAL A 122 1.16 -0.45 0.78
CA VAL A 122 0.09 -1.01 1.62
C VAL A 122 -1.24 -0.87 0.89
N ASN A 123 -1.88 -2.01 0.58
CA ASN A 123 -3.16 -2.08 -0.10
C ASN A 123 -4.15 -2.98 0.67
N PHE A 124 -5.00 -2.34 1.47
CA PHE A 124 -6.09 -2.99 2.20
C PHE A 124 -7.36 -2.12 2.08
N GLY A 125 -8.47 -2.59 2.65
CA GLY A 125 -9.75 -1.87 2.67
C GLY A 125 -10.83 -2.52 1.82
N SER A 126 -10.49 -3.35 0.82
CA SER A 126 -11.53 -3.95 -0.03
C SER A 126 -12.32 -5.06 0.69
N ASN A 127 -11.68 -5.82 1.57
CA ASN A 127 -12.35 -6.84 2.37
C ASN A 127 -13.10 -6.21 3.55
N GLU A 128 -12.50 -5.20 4.18
CA GLU A 128 -13.09 -4.46 5.28
C GLU A 128 -14.34 -3.69 4.83
N ALA A 129 -14.38 -3.21 3.58
CA ALA A 129 -15.54 -2.50 3.02
C ALA A 129 -16.85 -3.30 3.04
N PHE A 130 -16.81 -4.63 3.16
CA PHE A 130 -18.02 -5.44 3.33
C PHE A 130 -18.77 -5.11 4.63
N GLU A 131 -18.06 -4.68 5.69
CA GLU A 131 -18.64 -4.20 6.96
C GLU A 131 -19.37 -2.84 6.80
N GLY A 132 -19.27 -2.19 5.64
CA GLY A 132 -19.94 -0.92 5.35
C GLY A 132 -19.50 0.22 6.26
N LYS A 133 -20.38 1.22 6.45
CA LYS A 133 -20.08 2.41 7.24
C LYS A 133 -19.78 2.10 8.71
N GLU A 134 -20.41 1.06 9.26
CA GLU A 134 -20.24 0.67 10.67
C GLU A 134 -18.83 0.12 10.95
N GLY A 135 -18.21 -0.57 9.98
CA GLY A 135 -16.83 -1.06 10.08
C GLY A 135 -15.74 0.01 9.87
N LEU A 136 -16.09 1.17 9.32
CA LEU A 136 -15.10 2.19 8.93
C LEU A 136 -14.22 2.65 10.10
N PRO A 137 -14.74 2.97 11.30
CA PRO A 137 -13.89 3.37 12.44
C PRO A 137 -12.95 2.25 12.92
N LYS A 138 -13.34 0.99 12.75
CA LYS A 138 -12.50 -0.17 13.09
C LYS A 138 -11.36 -0.30 12.07
N PHE A 139 -11.66 -0.14 10.78
CA PHE A 139 -10.66 -0.14 9.72
C PHE A 139 -9.63 0.99 9.87
N GLU A 140 -10.07 2.23 10.10
CA GLU A 140 -9.16 3.38 10.29
C GLU A 140 -8.16 3.12 11.41
N LYS A 141 -8.65 2.65 12.57
CA LYS A 141 -7.79 2.27 13.70
C LYS A 141 -6.85 1.12 13.36
N GLY A 142 -7.33 0.12 12.61
CA GLY A 142 -6.52 -1.00 12.14
C GLY A 142 -5.38 -0.57 11.23
N LEU A 143 -5.68 0.28 10.25
CA LEU A 143 -4.69 0.81 9.30
C LEU A 143 -3.67 1.71 10.02
N GLU A 144 -4.11 2.63 10.86
CA GLU A 144 -3.23 3.47 11.69
C GLU A 144 -2.29 2.62 12.55
N LYS A 145 -2.82 1.57 13.21
CA LYS A 145 -2.03 0.64 14.01
C LYS A 145 -1.02 -0.14 13.16
N LEU A 146 -1.40 -0.63 11.98
CA LEU A 146 -0.48 -1.30 11.05
C LEU A 146 0.66 -0.36 10.65
N LEU A 147 0.35 0.87 10.26
CA LEU A 147 1.35 1.86 9.87
C LEU A 147 2.30 2.19 11.03
N ASP A 148 1.81 2.25 12.27
CA ASP A 148 2.66 2.43 13.45
C ASP A 148 3.57 1.23 13.70
N SER A 149 3.06 0.01 13.57
CA SER A 149 3.85 -1.21 13.74
C SER A 149 4.95 -1.39 12.69
N LEU A 150 4.82 -0.73 11.52
CA LEU A 150 5.81 -0.75 10.45
C LEU A 150 6.88 0.36 10.56
N LYS A 151 6.71 1.35 11.46
CA LYS A 151 7.71 2.41 11.70
C LYS A 151 9.15 1.92 11.95
N PRO A 152 9.40 0.79 12.66
CA PRO A 152 10.75 0.30 12.87
C PRO A 152 11.54 0.02 11.59
N ALA A 153 10.89 -0.18 10.45
CA ALA A 153 11.58 -0.32 9.17
C ALA A 153 12.29 0.96 8.71
N ASN A 154 11.88 2.13 9.21
CA ASN A 154 12.28 3.44 8.71
C ASN A 154 12.10 3.56 7.18
N ALA A 155 11.04 2.92 6.67
CA ALA A 155 10.72 2.84 5.25
C ALA A 155 9.80 3.99 4.83
N ARG A 156 9.87 4.36 3.56
CA ARG A 156 8.88 5.22 2.93
C ARG A 156 7.62 4.40 2.67
N VAL A 157 6.47 4.87 3.12
CA VAL A 157 5.21 4.14 2.98
C VAL A 157 4.31 4.81 1.95
N PHE A 158 3.75 3.99 1.07
CA PHE A 158 2.81 4.39 0.02
C PHE A 158 1.50 3.63 0.24
N LEU A 159 0.40 4.37 0.39
CA LEU A 159 -0.93 3.78 0.51
C LEU A 159 -1.57 3.64 -0.86
N PHE A 160 -2.21 2.50 -1.10
CA PHE A 160 -2.95 2.22 -2.32
C PHE A 160 -4.42 2.06 -1.94
N SER A 161 -5.31 2.84 -2.54
CA SER A 161 -6.74 2.61 -2.37
C SER A 161 -7.18 1.30 -3.05
N PRO A 162 -8.27 0.66 -2.59
CA PRO A 162 -8.90 -0.45 -3.31
C PRO A 162 -9.29 -0.10 -4.75
N ILE A 163 -9.37 -1.09 -5.63
CA ILE A 163 -10.07 -0.93 -6.92
C ILE A 163 -11.59 -1.07 -6.72
N PRO A 164 -12.43 -0.42 -7.54
CA PRO A 164 -13.86 -0.67 -7.54
C PRO A 164 -14.18 -2.07 -8.08
N VAL A 165 -15.37 -2.56 -7.73
CA VAL A 165 -15.94 -3.79 -8.29
C VAL A 165 -16.52 -3.49 -9.66
N GLU A 166 -16.05 -4.22 -10.66
CA GLU A 166 -16.54 -4.19 -12.03
C GLU A 166 -17.91 -4.87 -12.13
N LYS A 167 -18.78 -4.33 -12.99
CA LYS A 167 -20.07 -4.94 -13.25
C LYS A 167 -19.88 -6.26 -14.00
N SER A 168 -20.22 -7.36 -13.34
CA SER A 168 -20.32 -8.67 -13.98
C SER A 168 -21.75 -8.91 -14.49
N THR A 169 -21.90 -9.65 -15.60
CA THR A 169 -23.20 -10.05 -16.14
C THR A 169 -23.91 -11.11 -15.30
N SER A 170 -23.17 -11.84 -14.45
CA SER A 170 -23.68 -12.95 -13.63
C SER A 170 -23.86 -12.60 -12.15
N LEU A 171 -23.57 -11.35 -11.74
CA LEU A 171 -23.65 -10.90 -10.35
C LEU A 171 -24.59 -9.68 -10.22
N PRO A 172 -25.09 -9.40 -9.00
CA PRO A 172 -25.84 -8.17 -8.73
C PRO A 172 -25.07 -6.91 -9.09
N ASP A 173 -25.79 -5.81 -9.31
CA ASP A 173 -25.17 -4.52 -9.58
C ASP A 173 -24.21 -4.13 -8.42
N PRO A 174 -22.93 -3.83 -8.71
CA PRO A 174 -21.94 -3.58 -7.68
C PRO A 174 -22.08 -2.20 -7.02
N LYS A 175 -23.02 -1.34 -7.45
CA LYS A 175 -23.14 0.04 -6.96
C LYS A 175 -23.11 0.13 -5.43
N ALA A 176 -23.89 -0.68 -4.72
CA ALA A 176 -23.94 -0.63 -3.26
C ALA A 176 -22.59 -1.02 -2.60
N LEU A 177 -21.82 -1.92 -3.22
CA LEU A 177 -20.49 -2.28 -2.74
C LEU A 177 -19.46 -1.20 -3.11
N ASN A 178 -19.57 -0.60 -4.30
CA ASN A 178 -18.73 0.53 -4.71
C ASN A 178 -18.96 1.79 -3.87
N ASP A 179 -20.19 2.05 -3.44
CA ASP A 179 -20.51 3.13 -2.50
C ASP A 179 -19.79 2.90 -1.16
N LYS A 180 -19.68 1.65 -0.68
CA LYS A 180 -18.90 1.29 0.51
C LYS A 180 -17.40 1.43 0.26
N LEU A 181 -16.88 0.90 -0.84
CA LEU A 181 -15.46 1.02 -1.20
C LEU A 181 -15.01 2.48 -1.29
N ALA A 182 -15.87 3.37 -1.80
CA ALA A 182 -15.60 4.80 -1.85
C ALA A 182 -15.36 5.41 -0.45
N LEU A 183 -16.11 4.96 0.58
CA LEU A 183 -15.89 5.40 1.96
C LEU A 183 -14.50 4.99 2.47
N TYR A 184 -14.10 3.74 2.21
CA TYR A 184 -12.82 3.20 2.67
C TYR A 184 -11.64 3.83 1.90
N SER A 185 -11.79 4.03 0.59
CA SER A 185 -10.82 4.79 -0.22
C SER A 185 -10.68 6.23 0.27
N GLY A 186 -11.78 6.87 0.67
CA GLY A 186 -11.77 8.20 1.30
C GLY A 186 -10.99 8.21 2.61
N ALA A 187 -11.25 7.27 3.51
CA ALA A 187 -10.51 7.16 4.78
C ALA A 187 -9.02 6.88 4.58
N ILE A 188 -8.64 6.04 3.60
CA ILE A 188 -7.22 5.81 3.25
C ILE A 188 -6.56 7.11 2.80
N LYS A 189 -7.25 7.90 1.97
CA LYS A 189 -6.77 9.21 1.54
C LYS A 189 -6.59 10.18 2.70
N GLU A 190 -7.58 10.28 3.59
CA GLU A 190 -7.49 11.14 4.78
C GLU A 190 -6.34 10.73 5.71
N ILE A 191 -6.13 9.41 5.92
CA ILE A 191 -5.00 8.89 6.70
C ILE A 191 -3.67 9.21 6.01
N ALA A 192 -3.59 9.07 4.68
CA ALA A 192 -2.40 9.42 3.91
C ALA A 192 -2.04 10.91 4.10
N GLU A 193 -3.02 11.81 3.92
CA GLU A 193 -2.84 13.26 4.10
C GLU A 193 -2.43 13.60 5.53
N LYS A 194 -3.13 13.08 6.54
CA LYS A 194 -2.85 13.29 7.96
C LYS A 194 -1.44 12.85 8.35
N ARG A 195 -0.95 11.75 7.77
CA ARG A 195 0.38 11.20 8.05
C ARG A 195 1.47 11.74 7.11
N GLY A 196 1.12 12.55 6.11
CA GLY A 196 2.05 12.99 5.07
C GLY A 196 2.61 11.85 4.21
N LEU A 197 1.83 10.77 4.04
CA LEU A 197 2.17 9.64 3.18
C LEU A 197 1.68 9.87 1.76
N SER A 198 2.37 9.28 0.79
CA SER A 198 1.92 9.29 -0.60
C SER A 198 0.77 8.32 -0.80
N LEU A 199 -0.20 8.72 -1.62
CA LEU A 199 -1.36 7.93 -2.02
C LEU A 199 -1.31 7.62 -3.52
N VAL A 200 -1.57 6.36 -3.85
CA VAL A 200 -1.90 5.89 -5.20
C VAL A 200 -3.39 5.57 -5.20
N ASP A 201 -4.18 6.46 -5.79
CA ASP A 201 -5.65 6.40 -5.73
C ASP A 201 -6.23 5.52 -6.84
N LEU A 202 -5.99 4.21 -6.73
CA LEU A 202 -6.47 3.20 -7.67
C LEU A 202 -8.00 3.25 -7.83
N PHE A 203 -8.75 3.54 -6.76
CA PHE A 203 -10.20 3.63 -6.82
C PHE A 203 -10.68 4.69 -7.80
N ARG A 204 -10.13 5.91 -7.68
CA ARG A 204 -10.42 7.02 -8.59
C ARG A 204 -9.91 6.72 -10.00
N ASP A 205 -8.68 6.23 -10.11
CA ASP A 205 -8.02 6.09 -11.41
C ASP A 205 -8.68 4.99 -12.24
N PHE A 206 -9.15 3.91 -11.61
CA PHE A 206 -9.90 2.84 -12.27
C PHE A 206 -11.19 3.32 -12.94
N GLN A 207 -11.90 4.28 -12.34
CA GLN A 207 -13.15 4.81 -12.91
C GLN A 207 -12.95 5.57 -14.22
N ASN A 208 -11.73 6.05 -14.47
CA ASN A 208 -11.39 6.80 -15.67
C ASN A 208 -10.85 5.91 -16.79
N ILE A 209 -10.71 4.60 -16.56
CA ILE A 209 -10.16 3.69 -17.55
C ILE A 209 -11.24 3.32 -18.57
N ARG A 210 -10.90 3.46 -19.85
CA ARG A 210 -11.64 2.84 -20.95
C ARG A 210 -10.99 1.50 -21.25
N SER A 211 -11.78 0.43 -21.19
CA SER A 211 -11.29 -0.91 -21.45
C SER A 211 -11.80 -1.47 -22.76
N ALA A 212 -11.00 -2.35 -23.37
CA ALA A 212 -11.41 -3.19 -24.49
C ALA A 212 -12.17 -4.47 -24.05
N GLY A 213 -12.24 -4.75 -22.75
CA GLY A 213 -12.94 -5.92 -22.18
C GLY A 213 -13.01 -5.86 -20.64
N PRO A 214 -13.56 -6.88 -19.96
CA PRO A 214 -13.58 -6.89 -18.50
C PRO A 214 -12.15 -6.98 -17.93
N PHE A 215 -11.87 -6.22 -16.87
CA PHE A 215 -10.63 -6.34 -16.12
C PHE A 215 -10.61 -7.59 -15.24
N THR A 216 -11.79 -8.02 -14.80
CA THR A 216 -11.97 -9.03 -13.76
C THR A 216 -12.67 -10.29 -14.26
N ASP A 217 -12.45 -11.42 -13.58
CA ASP A 217 -13.17 -12.67 -13.85
C ASP A 217 -14.50 -12.77 -13.10
N ASN A 218 -14.61 -12.07 -11.96
CA ASN A 218 -15.73 -12.18 -11.03
C ASN A 218 -16.23 -10.83 -10.50
N GLY A 219 -15.89 -9.74 -11.19
CA GLY A 219 -16.18 -8.37 -10.74
C GLY A 219 -15.18 -7.82 -9.73
N ILE A 220 -14.39 -8.65 -9.04
CA ILE A 220 -13.53 -8.23 -7.91
C ILE A 220 -12.04 -8.40 -8.25
N HIS A 221 -11.66 -9.56 -8.77
CA HIS A 221 -10.26 -9.90 -8.95
C HIS A 221 -9.82 -9.69 -10.40
N LEU A 222 -8.76 -8.90 -10.57
CA LEU A 222 -8.13 -8.73 -11.87
C LEU A 222 -7.64 -10.08 -12.44
N THR A 223 -7.86 -10.23 -13.74
CA THR A 223 -7.24 -11.28 -14.57
C THR A 223 -5.84 -10.85 -14.99
N GLU A 224 -5.07 -11.75 -15.63
CA GLU A 224 -3.78 -11.38 -16.23
C GLU A 224 -3.91 -10.18 -17.19
N ALA A 225 -4.92 -10.22 -18.08
CA ALA A 225 -5.23 -9.11 -18.98
C ALA A 225 -5.62 -7.84 -18.21
N GLY A 226 -6.33 -7.99 -17.09
CA GLY A 226 -6.66 -6.89 -16.19
C GLY A 226 -5.43 -6.18 -15.61
N TYR A 227 -4.47 -6.93 -15.05
CA TYR A 227 -3.21 -6.35 -14.55
C TYR A 227 -2.43 -5.64 -15.66
N LYS A 228 -2.33 -6.27 -16.83
CA LYS A 228 -1.70 -5.69 -18.01
C LYS A 228 -2.34 -4.36 -18.39
N GLN A 229 -3.65 -4.33 -18.60
CA GLN A 229 -4.38 -3.11 -18.98
C GLN A 229 -4.31 -2.02 -17.90
N PHE A 230 -4.18 -2.41 -16.63
CA PHE A 230 -4.07 -1.47 -15.51
C PHE A 230 -2.66 -0.86 -15.34
N THR A 231 -1.64 -1.47 -15.94
CA THR A 231 -0.23 -1.08 -15.76
C THR A 231 0.09 0.38 -16.09
N PRO A 232 -0.42 0.98 -17.18
CA PRO A 232 -0.20 2.41 -17.46
C PRO A 232 -0.76 3.31 -16.36
N PHE A 233 -1.86 2.92 -15.71
CA PHE A 233 -2.48 3.72 -14.64
C PHE A 233 -1.69 3.59 -13.35
N PHE A 234 -1.28 2.38 -12.98
CA PHE A 234 -0.38 2.16 -11.85
C PHE A 234 0.90 2.98 -11.98
N THR A 235 1.56 2.94 -13.13
CA THR A 235 2.81 3.68 -13.39
C THR A 235 2.61 5.21 -13.40
N ASN A 236 1.53 5.70 -14.01
CA ASN A 236 1.18 7.13 -13.99
C ASN A 236 0.86 7.64 -12.58
N SER A 237 0.17 6.83 -11.78
CA SER A 237 -0.18 7.16 -10.38
C SER A 237 1.07 7.27 -9.50
N LEU A 238 2.12 6.54 -9.84
CA LEU A 238 3.43 6.64 -9.22
C LEU A 238 4.29 7.77 -9.82
N ALA A 239 3.80 8.56 -10.76
CA ALA A 239 4.60 9.52 -11.52
C ALA A 239 5.88 8.89 -12.12
N GLN A 240 5.81 7.60 -12.44
CA GLN A 240 6.84 6.82 -13.13
C GLN A 240 6.27 6.39 -14.47
N PRO A 241 5.90 7.34 -15.37
CA PRO A 241 5.27 6.97 -16.63
C PRO A 241 6.13 5.89 -17.28
N GLY A 242 5.50 4.74 -17.58
CA GLY A 242 6.22 3.57 -18.06
C GLY A 242 7.14 3.93 -19.22
N THR A 243 8.32 3.33 -19.25
CA THR A 243 9.26 3.51 -20.36
C THR A 243 8.55 3.18 -21.67
N VAL A 244 8.81 3.93 -22.75
CA VAL A 244 8.31 3.61 -24.10
C VAL A 244 9.07 2.38 -24.64
N VAL A 245 8.99 1.28 -23.92
CA VAL A 245 9.54 -0.02 -24.27
C VAL A 245 8.37 -0.89 -24.66
N SER A 246 8.45 -1.53 -25.82
CA SER A 246 7.38 -2.38 -26.30
C SER A 246 7.20 -3.58 -25.36
N GLU A 247 5.99 -4.11 -25.30
CA GLU A 247 5.67 -5.25 -24.45
C GLU A 247 6.55 -6.46 -24.76
N GLU A 248 6.85 -6.70 -26.03
CA GLU A 248 7.70 -7.82 -26.46
C GLU A 248 9.12 -7.72 -25.89
N LYS A 249 9.62 -6.49 -25.68
CA LYS A 249 10.92 -6.26 -25.05
C LYS A 249 10.88 -6.41 -23.53
N LEU A 250 9.73 -6.20 -22.91
CA LEU A 250 9.54 -6.36 -21.46
C LEU A 250 9.21 -7.80 -21.06
N GLU A 251 8.73 -8.64 -21.99
CA GLU A 251 8.31 -10.00 -21.67
C GLU A 251 9.41 -10.88 -21.04
N PRO A 252 10.68 -10.86 -21.52
CA PRO A 252 11.75 -11.60 -20.84
C PRO A 252 11.99 -11.14 -19.40
N LEU A 253 11.87 -9.84 -19.13
CA LEU A 253 11.97 -9.28 -17.78
C LEU A 253 10.82 -9.78 -16.91
N ARG A 254 9.58 -9.76 -17.44
CA ARG A 254 8.39 -10.23 -16.73
C ARG A 254 8.49 -11.71 -16.35
N GLN A 255 8.93 -12.57 -17.26
CA GLN A 255 9.11 -14.00 -16.99
C GLN A 255 10.17 -14.25 -15.90
N ALA A 256 11.29 -13.52 -15.93
CA ALA A 256 12.30 -13.61 -14.88
C ALA A 256 11.76 -13.15 -13.51
N ILE A 257 10.95 -12.09 -13.49
CA ILE A 257 10.26 -11.59 -12.29
C ILE A 257 9.27 -12.63 -11.73
N ILE A 258 8.44 -13.24 -12.58
CA ILE A 258 7.48 -14.29 -12.17
C ILE A 258 8.22 -15.47 -11.56
N ALA A 259 9.29 -15.95 -12.22
CA ALA A 259 10.10 -17.05 -11.69
C ALA A 259 10.69 -16.70 -10.32
N LYS A 260 11.25 -15.49 -10.15
CA LYS A 260 11.73 -15.00 -8.84
C LYS A 260 10.61 -14.97 -7.79
N ASN A 261 9.45 -14.47 -8.18
CA ASN A 261 8.30 -14.33 -7.30
C ASN A 261 7.78 -15.67 -6.82
N GLU A 262 7.71 -16.67 -7.70
CA GLU A 262 7.35 -18.04 -7.34
C GLU A 262 8.31 -18.63 -6.30
N GLN A 263 9.64 -18.49 -6.50
CA GLN A 263 10.63 -18.96 -5.53
C GLN A 263 10.47 -18.25 -4.18
N PHE A 264 10.27 -16.93 -4.20
CA PHE A 264 10.04 -16.17 -2.98
C PHE A 264 8.74 -16.60 -2.27
N PHE A 265 7.64 -16.78 -3.00
CA PHE A 265 6.37 -17.21 -2.44
C PHE A 265 6.47 -18.58 -1.76
N ASN A 266 7.11 -19.54 -2.43
CA ASN A 266 7.34 -20.87 -1.86
C ASN A 266 8.23 -20.82 -0.59
N LYS A 267 9.14 -19.85 -0.51
CA LYS A 267 9.96 -19.61 0.69
C LYS A 267 9.14 -19.04 1.85
N TRP A 268 8.45 -17.91 1.65
CA TRP A 268 7.83 -17.19 2.77
C TRP A 268 6.47 -17.76 3.16
N ARG A 269 5.79 -18.44 2.23
CA ARG A 269 4.50 -19.12 2.43
C ARG A 269 4.55 -20.55 1.88
N PRO A 270 5.36 -21.44 2.48
CA PRO A 270 5.44 -22.81 2.03
C PRO A 270 4.12 -23.54 2.26
N GLN A 271 3.85 -24.51 1.39
CA GLN A 271 2.76 -25.46 1.62
C GLN A 271 3.03 -26.30 2.87
N ASN A 272 1.97 -26.79 3.51
CA ASN A 272 2.05 -27.62 4.71
C ASN A 272 2.81 -26.97 5.89
N GLU A 273 2.63 -25.67 6.09
CA GLU A 273 3.28 -24.89 7.15
C GLU A 273 3.15 -25.52 8.55
N THR A 274 2.02 -26.18 8.84
CA THR A 274 1.79 -26.88 10.12
C THR A 274 2.77 -28.02 10.38
N TYR A 275 3.26 -28.67 9.32
CA TYR A 275 4.25 -29.74 9.38
C TYR A 275 5.69 -29.21 9.35
N LEU A 276 5.92 -28.02 8.81
CA LEU A 276 7.26 -27.42 8.77
C LEU A 276 7.56 -26.66 10.06
N PHE A 277 6.63 -25.82 10.51
CA PHE A 277 6.84 -24.87 11.60
C PHE A 277 5.83 -25.00 12.75
N GLY A 278 4.64 -25.55 12.47
CA GLY A 278 3.55 -25.63 13.43
C GLY A 278 3.58 -26.82 14.39
N PHE A 279 2.42 -27.15 14.95
CA PHE A 279 2.25 -28.19 15.97
C PHE A 279 2.52 -29.62 15.46
N ARG A 280 2.59 -29.84 14.14
CA ARG A 280 2.94 -31.13 13.51
C ARG A 280 4.41 -31.21 13.08
N LYS A 281 5.25 -30.25 13.47
CA LYS A 281 6.69 -30.24 13.13
C LYS A 281 7.48 -31.47 13.57
N HIS A 282 6.98 -32.25 14.51
CA HIS A 282 7.60 -33.50 14.90
C HIS A 282 7.55 -34.56 13.78
N GLU A 283 6.63 -34.43 12.82
CA GLU A 283 6.49 -35.35 11.67
C GLU A 283 7.44 -35.01 10.51
N GLN A 284 7.55 -33.73 10.14
CA GLN A 284 8.32 -33.30 8.96
C GLN A 284 9.15 -32.02 9.16
N GLY A 285 9.29 -31.51 10.38
CA GLY A 285 9.96 -30.23 10.66
C GLY A 285 11.46 -30.23 10.34
N LYS A 286 12.09 -31.40 10.14
CA LYS A 286 13.46 -31.50 9.62
C LYS A 286 13.60 -30.93 8.20
N ASN A 287 12.51 -30.87 7.44
CA ASN A 287 12.48 -30.32 6.09
C ASN A 287 12.39 -28.79 6.08
N ALA A 288 12.13 -28.15 7.23
CA ALA A 288 12.12 -26.68 7.34
C ALA A 288 13.45 -26.03 6.91
N LYS A 289 14.56 -26.77 6.96
CA LYS A 289 15.86 -26.32 6.44
C LYS A 289 15.84 -26.03 4.93
N GLU A 290 14.98 -26.72 4.17
CA GLU A 290 14.86 -26.57 2.71
C GLU A 290 14.30 -25.20 2.34
N ILE A 291 13.62 -24.51 3.26
CA ILE A 291 13.11 -23.16 3.05
C ILE A 291 14.24 -22.16 2.78
N VAL A 292 15.40 -22.35 3.41
CA VAL A 292 16.57 -21.49 3.16
C VAL A 292 17.21 -21.81 1.80
N GLU A 293 17.00 -23.00 1.26
CA GLU A 293 17.55 -23.42 -0.05
C GLU A 293 16.87 -22.67 -1.23
N PHE A 294 15.79 -21.94 -0.99
CA PHE A 294 15.23 -21.00 -1.96
C PHE A 294 16.10 -19.75 -2.18
N ASP A 295 16.95 -19.37 -1.23
CA ASP A 295 17.73 -18.13 -1.30
C ASP A 295 18.68 -18.06 -2.50
N PRO A 296 19.48 -19.11 -2.81
CA PRO A 296 20.30 -19.12 -4.02
C PRO A 296 19.49 -18.99 -5.32
N PHE A 297 18.28 -19.57 -5.39
CA PHE A 297 17.44 -19.47 -6.58
C PHE A 297 16.87 -18.06 -6.75
N ILE A 298 16.44 -17.44 -5.65
CA ILE A 298 15.98 -16.04 -5.65
C ILE A 298 17.13 -15.12 -6.07
N ALA A 299 18.33 -15.29 -5.49
CA ALA A 299 19.50 -14.48 -5.82
C ALA A 299 19.88 -14.60 -7.30
N LYS A 300 19.90 -15.82 -7.84
CA LYS A 300 20.16 -16.06 -9.26
C LYS A 300 19.11 -15.38 -10.16
N ALA A 301 17.83 -15.45 -9.79
CA ALA A 301 16.78 -14.80 -10.56
C ALA A 301 16.90 -13.26 -10.53
N GLU A 302 17.29 -12.67 -9.39
CA GLU A 302 17.59 -11.23 -9.28
C GLU A 302 18.78 -10.82 -10.14
N GLU A 303 19.82 -11.66 -10.25
CA GLU A 303 20.94 -11.41 -11.17
C GLU A 303 20.50 -11.39 -12.64
N GLU A 304 19.63 -12.31 -13.06
CA GLU A 304 19.07 -12.32 -14.41
C GLU A 304 18.18 -11.09 -14.68
N ILE A 305 17.31 -10.74 -13.72
CA ILE A 305 16.52 -9.50 -13.78
C ILE A 305 17.45 -8.28 -13.94
N ALA A 306 18.54 -8.21 -13.17
CA ALA A 306 19.49 -7.11 -13.25
C ALA A 306 20.21 -7.04 -14.61
N LYS A 307 20.54 -8.19 -15.23
CA LYS A 307 21.12 -8.24 -16.59
C LYS A 307 20.15 -7.72 -17.64
N ILE A 308 18.91 -8.21 -17.62
CA ILE A 308 17.85 -7.82 -18.58
C ILE A 308 17.54 -6.33 -18.39
N ARG A 309 17.32 -5.87 -17.16
CA ARG A 309 17.09 -4.45 -16.82
C ARG A 309 18.17 -3.55 -17.43
N LYS A 310 19.45 -3.87 -17.24
CA LYS A 310 20.57 -3.07 -17.77
C LYS A 310 20.60 -3.02 -19.31
N SER A 311 20.05 -4.02 -19.99
CA SER A 311 19.93 -4.00 -21.45
C SER A 311 18.79 -3.12 -21.96
N LEU A 312 17.80 -2.75 -21.13
CA LEU A 312 16.72 -1.84 -21.54
C LEU A 312 17.19 -0.40 -21.77
N ASN A 313 18.32 -0.02 -21.16
CA ASN A 313 18.94 1.30 -21.29
C ASN A 313 19.96 1.40 -22.44
N LYS A 314 20.16 0.32 -23.21
CA LYS A 314 21.08 0.27 -24.36
C LYS A 314 20.28 0.40 -25.66
#